data_AF-A0A954S0U5-F1
#
_entry.id   AF-A0A954S0U5-F1
#
_cell.length_a   1.000
_cell.length_b   1.000
_cell.length_c   1.000
_cell.angle_alpha   90.00
_cell.angle_beta   90.00
_cell.angle_gamma   90.00
#
_symmetry.space_group_name_H-M   'P 1'
#
loop_
_entity.id
_entity.type
_entity.pdbx_description
1 polymer ?
#
loop_
_entity_poly.entity_id
_entity_poly.type
_entity_poly.pdbx_seq_one_letter_code
_entity_poly.pdbx_strand_id
1 'polypeptide(L)'
;MPIKDIVQDILRSYWPHLLAIATFGVALIRWRTALSGDADTETMQFRCFSGALIGLALVLAAGEISEWTGSYGWTRDQHHAHSEEFVRFVGWLLLVGGTVALFFV
;
A
#
# COMPACT_ATOMS: atom_id res chain seq x y z
N MET A 1 16.72 27.93 -6.66
CA MET A 1 15.32 27.51 -6.84
C MET A 1 14.55 27.84 -5.56
N PRO A 2 13.40 28.53 -5.63
CA PRO A 2 12.57 28.80 -4.47
C PRO A 2 12.06 27.50 -3.84
N ILE A 3 12.08 27.39 -2.50
CA ILE A 3 11.56 26.22 -1.76
C ILE A 3 10.11 25.91 -2.13
N LYS A 4 9.32 26.96 -2.41
CA LYS A 4 7.91 26.85 -2.84
C LYS A 4 7.74 26.00 -4.11
N ASP A 5 8.64 26.15 -5.08
CA ASP A 5 8.53 25.47 -6.37
C ASP A 5 8.88 23.98 -6.21
N ILE A 6 9.89 23.66 -5.39
CA ILE A 6 10.26 22.28 -5.05
C ILE A 6 9.11 21.55 -4.35
N VAL A 7 8.46 22.20 -3.37
CA VAL A 7 7.32 21.60 -2.65
C VAL A 7 6.14 21.34 -3.60
N GLN A 8 5.86 22.27 -4.52
CA GLN A 8 4.80 22.09 -5.51
C GLN A 8 5.11 20.96 -6.49
N ASP A 9 6.35 20.82 -6.94
CA ASP A 9 6.76 19.75 -7.85
C ASP A 9 6.72 18.37 -7.18
N ILE A 10 7.14 18.27 -5.92
CA ILE A 10 7.03 17.04 -5.13
C ILE A 10 5.57 16.66 -4.93
N LEU A 11 4.71 17.61 -4.54
CA LEU A 11 3.29 17.34 -4.35
C LEU A 11 2.64 16.88 -5.65
N ARG A 12 2.92 17.55 -6.78
CA ARG A 12 2.34 17.14 -8.07
C ARG A 12 2.78 15.75 -8.51
N SER A 13 4.03 15.39 -8.25
CA SER A 13 4.61 14.13 -8.74
C SER A 13 4.37 12.95 -7.79
N TYR A 14 4.30 13.19 -6.48
CA TYR A 14 4.28 12.15 -5.45
C TYR A 14 3.07 12.19 -4.51
N TRP A 15 2.05 13.01 -4.77
CA TRP A 15 0.85 13.03 -3.93
C TRP A 15 0.21 11.64 -3.69
N PRO A 16 0.19 10.67 -4.63
CA PRO A 16 -0.39 9.36 -4.35
C PRO A 16 0.43 8.59 -3.30
N HIS A 17 1.76 8.71 -3.35
CA HIS A 17 2.66 8.08 -2.38
C HIS A 17 2.49 8.71 -0.99
N LEU A 18 2.40 10.04 -0.94
CA LEU A 18 2.14 10.77 0.32
C LEU A 18 0.79 10.39 0.92
N LEU A 19 -0.25 10.26 0.09
CA LEU A 19 -1.56 9.81 0.53
C LEU A 19 -1.50 8.38 1.08
N ALA A 20 -0.77 7.48 0.42
CA ALA A 20 -0.65 6.09 0.84
C ALA A 20 0.05 5.97 2.20
N ILE A 21 1.13 6.74 2.40
CA ILE A 21 1.83 6.84 3.67
C ILE A 21 0.90 7.39 4.76
N ALA A 22 0.11 8.42 4.47
CA ALA A 22 -0.84 8.98 5.42
C ALA A 22 -1.93 7.95 5.81
N THR A 23 -2.51 7.23 4.83
CA THR A 23 -3.48 6.16 5.08
C THR A 23 -2.87 5.04 5.93
N PHE A 24 -1.64 4.62 5.63
CA PHE A 24 -0.94 3.63 6.44
C PHE A 24 -0.64 4.13 7.86
N GLY A 25 -0.34 5.42 8.02
CA GLY A 25 -0.20 6.05 9.33
C GLY A 25 -1.46 5.89 10.20
N VAL A 26 -2.65 6.03 9.61
CA VAL A 26 -3.92 5.75 10.30
C VAL A 26 -4.04 4.28 10.69
N ALA A 27 -3.70 3.36 9.79
CA ALA A 27 -3.69 1.93 10.07
C ALA A 27 -2.75 1.56 11.23
N LEU A 28 -1.54 2.13 11.25
CA LEU A 28 -0.55 1.92 12.30
C LEU A 28 -1.03 2.44 13.66
N ILE A 29 -1.59 3.64 13.70
CA ILE A 29 -2.15 4.22 14.92
C ILE A 29 -3.29 3.34 15.43
N ARG A 30 -4.22 2.96 14.54
CA ARG A 30 -5.36 2.12 14.92
C ARG A 30 -4.90 0.74 15.41
N TRP A 31 -4.00 0.07 14.72
CA TRP A 31 -3.48 -1.23 15.14
C TRP A 31 -2.80 -1.14 16.52
N ARG A 32 -1.98 -0.11 16.75
CA ARG A 32 -1.33 0.12 18.04
C ARG A 32 -2.31 0.37 19.19
N THR A 33 -3.41 1.06 18.95
CA THR A 33 -4.42 1.32 19.98
C THR A 33 -5.43 0.18 20.14
N ALA A 34 -5.50 -0.73 19.17
CA ALA A 34 -6.43 -1.86 19.16
C ALA A 34 -5.97 -3.08 19.95
N LEU A 35 -4.69 -3.14 20.35
CA LEU A 35 -4.10 -4.30 21.05
C LEU A 35 -4.84 -4.59 22.36
N SER A 36 -5.86 -5.42 22.25
CA SER A 36 -6.60 -6.06 23.32
C SER A 36 -5.99 -7.43 23.51
N GLY A 37 -5.51 -7.78 24.71
CA GLY A 37 -4.78 -9.03 24.99
C GLY A 37 -5.53 -10.35 24.78
N ASP A 38 -6.55 -10.37 23.93
CA ASP A 38 -7.25 -11.55 23.42
C ASP A 38 -6.59 -12.05 22.12
N ALA A 39 -6.14 -13.31 22.11
CA ALA A 39 -5.30 -13.87 21.05
C ALA A 39 -6.01 -13.97 19.69
N ASP A 40 -7.31 -14.24 19.68
CA ASP A 40 -8.09 -14.33 18.43
C ASP A 40 -8.27 -12.95 17.79
N THR A 41 -8.58 -11.95 18.62
CA THR A 41 -8.67 -10.55 18.19
C THR A 41 -7.32 -10.02 17.71
N GLU A 42 -6.22 -10.30 18.42
CA GLU A 42 -4.87 -9.91 17.99
C GLU A 42 -4.47 -10.52 16.65
N THR A 43 -4.81 -11.80 16.42
CA THR A 43 -4.54 -12.48 15.15
C THR A 43 -5.27 -11.82 14.00
N MET A 44 -6.54 -11.46 14.20
CA MET A 44 -7.35 -10.83 13.18
C MET A 44 -6.89 -9.39 12.89
N GLN A 45 -6.55 -8.62 13.94
CA GLN A 45 -5.93 -7.30 13.80
C GLN A 45 -4.60 -7.36 13.04
N PHE A 46 -3.76 -8.35 13.34
CA PHE A 46 -2.48 -8.55 12.64
C PHE A 46 -2.68 -8.85 11.15
N ARG A 47 -3.69 -9.64 10.78
CA ARG A 47 -4.02 -9.91 9.36
C ARG A 47 -4.47 -8.65 8.63
N CYS A 48 -5.36 -7.87 9.24
CA CYS A 48 -5.83 -6.60 8.67
C CYS A 48 -4.68 -5.59 8.51
N PHE A 49 -3.82 -5.46 9.52
CA PHE A 49 -2.64 -4.59 9.48
C PHE A 49 -1.64 -5.06 8.42
N SER A 50 -1.39 -6.37 8.33
CA SER A 50 -0.50 -6.95 7.31
C SER A 50 -1.04 -6.71 5.90
N GLY A 51 -2.35 -6.81 5.68
CA GLY A 51 -3.00 -6.42 4.43
C GLY A 51 -2.76 -4.95 4.08
N ALA A 52 -2.89 -4.05 5.06
CA ALA A 52 -2.60 -2.63 4.86
C ALA A 52 -1.13 -2.37 4.51
N LEU A 53 -0.19 -3.07 5.16
CA LEU A 53 1.24 -2.97 4.89
C LEU A 53 1.61 -3.49 3.48
N ILE A 54 1.05 -4.63 3.07
CA ILE A 54 1.21 -5.15 1.71
C ILE A 54 0.63 -4.15 0.70
N GLY A 55 -0.54 -3.58 0.99
CA GLY A 55 -1.15 -2.54 0.17
C GLY A 55 -0.25 -1.31 -0.01
N LEU A 56 0.37 -0.83 1.07
CA LEU A 56 1.35 0.25 1.01
C LEU A 56 2.53 -0.10 0.11
N ALA A 57 3.12 -1.29 0.29
CA ALA A 57 4.25 -1.74 -0.51
C ALA A 57 3.90 -1.78 -2.01
N LEU A 58 2.70 -2.27 -2.36
CA LEU A 58 2.21 -2.31 -3.75
C LEU A 58 2.00 -0.91 -4.35
N VAL A 59 1.56 0.08 -3.56
CA VAL A 59 1.38 1.45 -4.05
C VAL A 59 2.72 2.12 -4.29
N LEU A 60 3.67 1.95 -3.36
CA LEU A 60 4.98 2.61 -3.41
C LEU A 60 5.94 1.97 -4.40
N ALA A 61 5.91 0.65 -4.53
CA ALA A 61 6.80 -0.13 -5.40
C ALA A 61 6.06 -0.76 -6.58
N ALA A 62 4.99 -0.10 -7.06
CA ALA A 62 4.15 -0.61 -8.14
C ALA A 62 4.96 -0.92 -9.41
N GLY A 63 5.95 -0.07 -9.72
CA GLY A 63 6.84 -0.23 -10.86
C GLY A 63 7.73 -1.45 -10.73
N GLU A 64 8.47 -1.59 -9.62
CA GLU A 64 9.34 -2.74 -9.42
C GLU A 64 8.56 -4.06 -9.33
N ILE A 65 7.36 -4.05 -8.74
CA ILE A 65 6.50 -5.25 -8.63
C ILE A 65 5.90 -5.62 -9.99
N SER A 66 5.47 -4.64 -10.77
CA SER A 66 5.04 -4.84 -12.16
C SER A 66 6.15 -5.44 -13.01
N GLU A 67 7.39 -4.99 -12.82
CA GLU A 67 8.55 -5.54 -13.51
C GLU A 67 8.91 -6.93 -13.02
N TRP A 68 8.87 -7.19 -11.72
CA TRP A 68 9.18 -8.51 -11.15
C TRP A 68 8.19 -9.58 -11.62
N THR A 69 6.90 -9.22 -11.70
CA THR A 69 5.85 -10.10 -12.24
C THR A 69 5.92 -10.28 -13.76
N GLY A 70 6.64 -9.42 -14.49
CA GLY A 70 6.81 -9.51 -15.95
C GLY A 70 8.18 -10.00 -16.44
N SER A 71 9.25 -9.85 -15.67
CA SER A 71 10.65 -10.01 -16.12
C SER A 71 11.28 -11.35 -15.74
N TYR A 72 10.89 -11.97 -14.62
CA TYR A 72 11.49 -13.23 -14.14
C TYR A 72 10.72 -14.49 -14.60
N GLY A 73 10.74 -14.73 -15.91
CA GLY A 73 11.12 -16.02 -16.50
C GLY A 73 10.28 -17.28 -16.29
N TRP A 74 9.06 -17.37 -16.86
CA TRP A 74 8.45 -18.67 -17.25
C TRP A 74 7.77 -18.65 -18.64
N THR A 75 7.51 -17.49 -19.25
CA THR A 75 6.84 -17.41 -20.56
C THR A 75 7.41 -16.28 -21.41
N ARG A 76 8.16 -16.66 -22.45
CA ARG A 76 8.80 -15.76 -23.43
C ARG A 76 7.80 -15.02 -24.34
N ASP A 77 6.50 -15.32 -24.22
CA ASP A 77 5.40 -14.79 -25.04
C ASP A 77 4.24 -14.18 -24.22
N GLN A 78 4.47 -13.73 -22.98
CA GLN A 78 3.44 -12.94 -22.29
C GLN A 78 3.55 -11.46 -22.67
N HIS A 79 3.02 -11.14 -23.84
CA HIS A 79 2.46 -9.81 -24.07
C HIS A 79 1.25 -9.66 -23.13
N HIS A 80 1.44 -8.87 -22.08
CA HIS A 80 0.46 -8.38 -21.11
C HIS A 80 0.19 -9.22 -19.85
N ALA A 81 -0.06 -8.63 -18.68
CA ALA A 81 0.16 -7.26 -18.19
C ALA A 81 -0.56 -7.16 -16.84
N HIS A 82 0.16 -6.87 -15.76
CA HIS A 82 -0.40 -5.96 -14.79
C HIS A 82 0.32 -4.65 -15.02
N SER A 83 -0.38 -3.67 -15.58
CA SER A 83 0.18 -2.32 -15.64
C SER A 83 0.53 -1.89 -14.22
N GLU A 84 1.56 -1.05 -14.08
CA GLU A 84 1.87 -0.40 -12.80
C GLU A 84 0.60 0.16 -12.13
N GLU A 85 -0.33 0.68 -12.94
CA GLU A 85 -1.64 1.17 -12.53
C GLU A 85 -2.50 0.08 -11.86
N PHE A 86 -2.53 -1.15 -12.40
CA PHE A 86 -3.26 -2.26 -11.80
C PHE A 86 -2.65 -2.69 -10.48
N VAL A 87 -1.31 -2.80 -10.40
CA VAL A 87 -0.61 -3.15 -9.15
C VAL A 87 -0.88 -2.09 -8.09
N ARG A 88 -0.80 -0.81 -8.47
CA ARG A 88 -1.11 0.33 -7.60
C ARG A 88 -2.58 0.31 -7.16
N PHE A 89 -3.50 -0.02 -8.05
CA PHE A 89 -4.93 -0.14 -7.72
C PHE A 89 -5.20 -1.25 -6.70
N VAL A 90 -4.63 -2.44 -6.89
CA VAL A 90 -4.72 -3.54 -5.92
C VAL A 90 -4.08 -3.14 -4.59
N GLY A 91 -2.94 -2.45 -4.64
CA GLY A 91 -2.29 -1.90 -3.47
C GLY A 91 -3.21 -0.96 -2.68
N TRP A 92 -3.90 -0.04 -3.37
CA TRP A 92 -4.89 0.84 -2.75
C TRP A 92 -6.06 0.09 -2.12
N LEU A 93 -6.59 -0.93 -2.80
CA LEU A 93 -7.68 -1.76 -2.25
C LEU A 93 -7.26 -2.45 -0.96
N LEU A 94 -6.06 -3.03 -0.92
CA LEU A 94 -5.52 -3.69 0.27
C LEU A 94 -5.20 -2.70 1.39
N LEU A 95 -4.62 -1.55 1.03
CA LEU A 95 -4.30 -0.48 1.98
C LEU A 95 -5.55 0.06 2.65
N VAL A 96 -6.52 0.52 1.85
CA VAL A 96 -7.77 1.08 2.36
C VAL A 96 -8.60 0.00 3.04
N GLY A 97 -8.75 -1.17 2.43
CA GLY A 97 -9.54 -2.28 2.96
C GLY A 97 -8.99 -2.78 4.30
N GLY A 98 -7.68 -2.99 4.41
CA GLY A 98 -7.02 -3.38 5.65
C GLY A 98 -7.13 -2.30 6.73
N THR A 99 -6.95 -1.03 6.35
CA THR A 99 -7.12 0.12 7.27
C THR A 99 -8.53 0.19 7.81
N VAL A 100 -9.55 0.06 6.96
CA VAL A 100 -10.97 0.10 7.35
C VAL A 100 -11.31 -1.11 8.21
N ALA A 101 -10.87 -2.31 7.83
CA ALA A 101 -11.13 -3.54 8.58
C ALA A 101 -10.61 -3.44 10.03
N LEU A 102 -9.47 -2.80 10.26
CA LEU A 102 -8.94 -2.57 11.62
C LEU A 102 -9.92 -1.80 12.55
N PHE A 103 -10.92 -1.09 12.04
CA PHE A 103 -11.93 -0.42 12.88
C PHE A 103 -13.10 -1.32 13.28
N PHE A 104 -13.24 -2.49 12.65
CA PHE A 104 -14.33 -3.44 12.90
C PHE A 104 -13.87 -4.72 13.62
N VAL A 105 -12.57 -4.84 13.85
CA VAL A 105 -11.90 -5.89 14.62
C VAL A 105 -11.31 -5.25 15.87
#